data_AF-A0A1G8MQ07-F1
#
_entry.id   AF-A0A1G8MQ07-F1
#
_cell.length_a   1.000
_cell.length_b   1.000
_cell.length_c   1.000
_cell.angle_alpha   90.00
_cell.angle_beta   90.00
_cell.angle_gamma   90.00
#
_symmetry.space_group_name_H-M   'P 1'
#
loop_
_entity.id
_entity.type
_entity.pdbx_description
1 polymer ?
#
loop_
_entity_poly.entity_id
_entity_poly.type
_entity_poly.pdbx_seq_one_letter_code
_entity_poly.pdbx_strand_id
1 'polypeptide(L)'
;MPDGQFAPIGHNSPPPYRAEILEAHQKKAAEFLDAAGDWLDLKEIGNPEQASELNDFIAGVKKVGKAVDEDRKTDKKPHDDAGKKVQAAYSPILDKMRLAIDRVMPMQTRWLTKVEAERQAEAARKRAEAEAAAREAEEAAAKAAARNDISGEVDAEAAQKRAKELQKDAARAAKSKANVKSATGGARTASLRTTWRAKITNLRIAFMQFADEPELQELLVKLAERRARASDFDPEAEKIPGFDLTPVKSAV
;
A
#
# COMPACT_ATOMS: atom_id res chain seq x y z
N MET A 1 -21.72 -34.88 -59.95
CA MET A 1 -21.70 -33.72 -59.04
C MET A 1 -20.91 -34.15 -57.81
N PRO A 2 -19.81 -33.49 -57.42
CA PRO A 2 -19.14 -33.85 -56.19
C PRO A 2 -20.02 -33.40 -55.02
N ASP A 3 -20.34 -34.33 -54.13
CA ASP A 3 -21.14 -34.10 -52.93
C ASP A 3 -20.47 -33.03 -52.07
N GLY A 4 -21.11 -31.86 -51.99
CA GLY A 4 -20.69 -30.79 -51.09
C GLY A 4 -20.89 -31.25 -49.65
N GLN A 5 -19.80 -31.71 -49.02
CA GLN A 5 -19.75 -31.89 -47.56
C GLN A 5 -19.98 -30.52 -46.90
N PHE A 6 -21.22 -30.25 -46.53
CA PHE A 6 -21.54 -29.15 -45.63
C PHE A 6 -20.90 -29.44 -44.27
N ALA A 7 -20.15 -28.47 -43.74
CA ALA A 7 -19.53 -28.61 -42.43
C ALA A 7 -20.61 -28.98 -41.38
N PRO A 8 -20.37 -29.97 -40.50
CA PRO A 8 -21.35 -30.42 -39.53
C PRO A 8 -21.74 -29.27 -38.58
N ILE A 9 -23.04 -29.15 -38.29
CA ILE A 9 -23.61 -28.19 -37.34
C ILE A 9 -22.85 -28.34 -36.00
N GLY A 10 -22.24 -27.23 -35.52
CA GLY A 10 -21.46 -27.19 -34.28
C GLY A 10 -19.96 -26.91 -34.45
N HIS A 11 -19.43 -26.90 -35.68
CA HIS A 11 -18.02 -26.58 -35.95
C HIS A 11 -17.64 -25.09 -35.87
N ASN A 12 -18.59 -24.19 -35.61
CA ASN A 12 -18.31 -22.79 -35.29
C ASN A 12 -18.52 -22.55 -33.79
N SER A 13 -17.66 -23.16 -32.97
CA SER A 13 -17.57 -22.85 -31.53
C SER A 13 -16.38 -21.91 -31.33
N PRO A 14 -16.54 -20.58 -31.55
CA PRO A 14 -15.46 -19.64 -31.30
C PRO A 14 -15.03 -19.71 -29.82
N PRO A 15 -13.77 -19.37 -29.50
CA PRO A 15 -13.32 -19.32 -28.13
C PRO A 15 -14.26 -18.46 -27.27
N PRO A 16 -14.50 -18.80 -25.99
CA PRO A 16 -15.36 -18.02 -25.11
C PRO A 16 -14.72 -16.69 -24.66
N TYR A 17 -13.72 -16.20 -25.39
CA TYR A 17 -12.97 -14.98 -25.13
C TYR A 17 -12.43 -14.42 -26.44
N ARG A 18 -12.10 -13.12 -26.44
CA ARG A 18 -11.54 -12.45 -27.61
C ARG A 18 -10.05 -12.80 -27.75
N ALA A 19 -9.74 -13.76 -28.62
CA ALA A 19 -8.38 -14.28 -28.80
C ALA A 19 -7.36 -13.19 -29.21
N GLU A 20 -7.74 -12.26 -30.09
CA GLU A 20 -6.89 -11.15 -30.52
C GLU A 20 -6.53 -10.20 -29.36
N ILE A 21 -7.50 -9.94 -28.47
CA ILE A 21 -7.30 -9.10 -27.29
C ILE A 21 -6.38 -9.79 -26.29
N LEU A 22 -6.56 -11.09 -26.10
CA LEU A 22 -5.67 -11.89 -25.25
C LEU A 22 -4.23 -11.88 -25.79
N GLU A 23 -4.03 -12.05 -27.10
CA GLU A 23 -2.70 -12.00 -27.72
C GLU A 23 -2.06 -10.61 -27.60
N ALA A 24 -2.84 -9.54 -27.80
CA ALA A 24 -2.38 -8.17 -27.59
C ALA A 24 -1.95 -7.93 -26.14
N HIS A 25 -2.72 -8.45 -25.17
CA HIS A 25 -2.36 -8.41 -23.76
C HIS A 25 -1.09 -9.21 -23.46
N GLN A 26 -0.89 -10.36 -24.09
CA GLN A 26 0.33 -11.17 -23.93
C GLN A 26 1.56 -10.44 -24.47
N LYS A 27 1.48 -9.83 -25.66
CA LYS A 27 2.59 -9.05 -26.24
C LYS A 27 2.97 -7.89 -25.36
N LYS A 28 1.98 -7.07 -24.99
CA LYS A 28 2.18 -5.96 -24.07
C LYS A 28 2.72 -6.44 -22.72
N ALA A 29 2.27 -7.60 -22.26
CA ALA A 29 2.77 -8.17 -21.02
C ALA A 29 4.22 -8.59 -21.11
N ALA A 30 4.65 -9.19 -22.22
CA ALA A 30 6.03 -9.55 -22.46
C ALA A 30 6.94 -8.31 -22.42
N GLU A 31 6.57 -7.22 -23.10
CA GLU A 31 7.35 -5.96 -23.08
C GLU A 31 7.57 -5.43 -21.66
N PHE A 32 6.52 -5.43 -20.83
CA PHE A 32 6.64 -5.00 -19.43
C PHE A 32 7.43 -6.00 -18.57
N LEU A 33 7.41 -7.29 -18.89
CA LEU A 33 8.18 -8.30 -18.15
C LEU A 33 9.67 -8.24 -18.50
N ASP A 34 10.01 -7.99 -19.76
CA ASP A 34 11.39 -7.80 -20.21
C ASP A 34 11.97 -6.53 -19.57
N ALA A 35 11.23 -5.42 -19.63
CA ALA A 35 11.60 -4.19 -18.93
C ALA A 35 11.71 -4.39 -17.40
N ALA A 36 10.89 -5.26 -16.80
CA ALA A 36 11.05 -5.62 -15.39
C ALA A 36 12.40 -6.33 -15.13
N GLY A 37 12.85 -7.17 -16.06
CA GLY A 37 14.17 -7.80 -16.04
C GLY A 37 15.29 -6.76 -16.01
N ASP A 38 15.24 -5.79 -16.92
CA ASP A 38 16.21 -4.70 -16.99
C ASP A 38 16.29 -3.91 -15.66
N TRP A 39 15.14 -3.64 -15.05
CA TRP A 39 15.09 -3.00 -13.72
C TRP A 39 15.73 -3.86 -12.64
N LEU A 40 15.51 -5.17 -12.65
CA LEU A 40 16.09 -6.08 -11.66
C LEU A 40 17.60 -6.23 -11.82
N ASP A 41 18.10 -6.14 -13.06
CA ASP A 41 19.54 -6.20 -13.36
C ASP A 41 20.30 -4.98 -12.85
N LEU A 42 19.65 -3.80 -12.77
CA LEU A 42 20.22 -2.63 -12.11
C LEU A 42 20.51 -2.87 -10.61
N LYS A 43 19.80 -3.80 -9.96
CA LYS A 43 19.86 -4.19 -8.53
C LYS A 43 19.53 -3.08 -7.52
N GLU A 44 19.97 -1.85 -7.75
CA GLU A 44 19.79 -0.70 -6.87
C GLU A 44 19.51 0.57 -7.67
N ILE A 45 18.69 1.44 -7.10
CA ILE A 45 18.39 2.77 -7.65
C ILE A 45 19.42 3.74 -7.07
N GLY A 46 20.16 4.41 -7.95
CA GLY A 46 21.27 5.29 -7.55
C GLY A 46 20.89 6.77 -7.47
N ASN A 47 19.84 7.19 -8.18
CA ASN A 47 19.50 8.61 -8.31
C ASN A 47 17.96 8.85 -8.31
N PRO A 48 17.53 10.10 -8.09
CA PRO A 48 16.11 10.45 -8.07
C PRO A 48 15.38 10.23 -9.40
N GLU A 49 16.07 10.37 -10.54
CA GLU A 49 15.48 10.20 -11.88
C GLU A 49 15.09 8.75 -12.12
N GLN A 50 16.00 7.81 -11.85
CA GLN A 50 15.74 6.37 -11.89
C GLN A 50 14.59 5.97 -10.95
N ALA A 51 14.48 6.57 -9.77
CA ALA A 51 13.36 6.32 -8.87
C ALA A 51 12.02 6.81 -9.44
N SER A 52 12.07 7.92 -10.17
CA SER A 52 10.91 8.54 -10.83
C SER A 52 10.45 7.69 -12.03
N GLU A 53 11.40 7.20 -12.82
CA GLU A 53 11.17 6.28 -13.94
C GLU A 53 10.65 4.92 -13.45
N LEU A 54 11.23 4.36 -12.38
CA LEU A 54 10.74 3.12 -11.78
C LEU A 54 9.30 3.28 -11.25
N ASN A 55 8.96 4.43 -10.67
CA ASN A 55 7.59 4.73 -10.26
C ASN A 55 6.62 4.75 -11.45
N ASP A 56 7.04 5.33 -12.59
CA ASP A 56 6.25 5.36 -13.83
C ASP A 56 6.08 3.96 -14.42
N PHE A 57 7.14 3.16 -14.42
CA PHE A 57 7.11 1.77 -14.82
C PHE A 57 6.10 0.96 -13.98
N ILE A 58 6.18 1.04 -12.65
CA ILE A 58 5.25 0.37 -11.73
C ILE A 58 3.80 0.78 -12.02
N ALA A 59 3.55 2.07 -12.27
CA ALA A 59 2.23 2.55 -12.63
C ALA A 59 1.76 1.99 -13.99
N GLY A 60 2.66 1.91 -14.98
CA GLY A 60 2.42 1.28 -16.27
C GLY A 60 1.99 -0.18 -16.16
N VAL A 61 2.75 -0.99 -15.42
CA VAL A 61 2.44 -2.41 -15.18
C VAL A 61 1.06 -2.56 -14.51
N LYS A 62 0.75 -1.74 -13.50
CA LYS A 62 -0.57 -1.74 -12.85
C LYS A 62 -1.71 -1.37 -13.80
N LYS A 63 -1.48 -0.40 -14.70
CA LYS A 63 -2.47 0.02 -15.69
C LYS A 63 -2.77 -1.10 -16.69
N VAL A 64 -1.74 -1.80 -17.16
CA VAL A 64 -1.90 -2.96 -18.04
C VAL A 64 -2.63 -4.09 -17.31
N GLY A 65 -2.18 -4.47 -16.11
CA GLY A 65 -2.85 -5.51 -15.31
C GLY A 65 -4.33 -5.19 -15.05
N LYS A 66 -4.68 -3.92 -14.83
CA LYS A 66 -6.08 -3.50 -14.69
C LYS A 66 -6.87 -3.67 -16.00
N ALA A 67 -6.31 -3.26 -17.14
CA ALA A 67 -6.97 -3.43 -18.44
C ALA A 67 -7.22 -4.91 -18.77
N VAL A 68 -6.23 -5.76 -18.49
CA VAL A 68 -6.34 -7.23 -18.62
C VAL A 68 -7.48 -7.78 -17.76
N ASP A 69 -7.61 -7.32 -16.51
CA ASP A 69 -8.68 -7.76 -15.60
C ASP A 69 -10.07 -7.26 -16.01
N GLU A 70 -10.17 -6.04 -16.58
CA GLU A 70 -11.40 -5.49 -17.13
C GLU A 70 -11.88 -6.26 -18.36
N ASP A 71 -10.96 -6.61 -19.28
CA ASP A 71 -11.29 -7.44 -20.44
C ASP A 71 -11.66 -8.87 -20.03
N ARG A 72 -10.96 -9.46 -19.05
CA ARG A 72 -11.34 -10.76 -18.46
C ARG A 72 -12.77 -10.73 -17.91
N LYS A 73 -13.15 -9.68 -17.18
CA LYS A 73 -14.50 -9.53 -16.63
C LYS A 73 -15.54 -9.39 -17.74
N THR A 74 -15.22 -8.64 -18.77
CA THR A 74 -16.09 -8.43 -19.94
C THR A 74 -16.34 -9.76 -20.67
N ASP A 75 -15.28 -10.50 -20.97
CA ASP A 75 -15.35 -11.79 -21.66
C ASP A 75 -16.01 -12.86 -20.79
N LYS A 76 -15.87 -12.80 -19.46
CA LYS A 76 -16.50 -13.76 -18.53
C LYS A 76 -17.99 -13.52 -18.34
N LYS A 77 -18.46 -12.26 -18.38
CA LYS A 77 -19.85 -11.87 -18.08
C LYS A 77 -20.93 -12.62 -18.88
N PRO A 78 -20.77 -12.90 -20.19
CA PRO A 78 -21.78 -13.64 -20.96
C PRO A 78 -21.71 -15.17 -20.79
N HIS A 79 -20.82 -15.70 -19.93
CA HIS A 79 -20.52 -17.13 -19.87
C HIS A 79 -20.63 -17.69 -18.44
N ASP A 80 -21.73 -18.41 -18.15
CA ASP A 80 -21.90 -19.11 -16.87
C ASP A 80 -21.00 -20.35 -16.75
N ASP A 81 -21.05 -21.28 -17.71
CA ASP A 81 -20.24 -22.52 -17.69
C ASP A 81 -18.81 -22.34 -18.23
N ALA A 82 -18.64 -21.50 -19.27
CA ALA A 82 -17.34 -21.29 -19.91
C ALA A 82 -16.47 -20.25 -19.19
N GLY A 83 -16.98 -19.59 -18.16
CA GLY A 83 -16.26 -18.55 -17.41
C GLY A 83 -14.96 -19.04 -16.75
N LYS A 84 -14.84 -20.35 -16.45
CA LYS A 84 -13.58 -20.97 -15.98
C LYS A 84 -12.49 -20.96 -17.05
N LYS A 85 -12.85 -21.19 -18.33
CA LYS A 85 -11.88 -21.16 -19.45
C LYS A 85 -11.35 -19.75 -19.68
N VAL A 86 -12.23 -18.74 -19.62
CA VAL A 86 -11.83 -17.32 -19.67
C VAL A 86 -10.88 -16.99 -18.51
N GLN A 87 -11.25 -17.37 -17.28
CA GLN A 87 -10.38 -17.16 -16.13
C GLN A 87 -8.99 -17.80 -16.34
N ALA A 88 -8.95 -19.05 -16.81
CA ALA A 88 -7.70 -19.77 -17.03
C ALA A 88 -6.82 -19.13 -18.11
N ALA A 89 -7.41 -18.52 -19.14
CA ALA A 89 -6.66 -17.83 -20.19
C ALA A 89 -6.00 -16.53 -19.70
N TYR A 90 -6.71 -15.72 -18.90
CA TYR A 90 -6.23 -14.41 -18.45
C TYR A 90 -5.38 -14.48 -17.16
N SER A 91 -5.59 -15.47 -16.29
CA SER A 91 -4.89 -15.56 -14.98
C SER A 91 -3.37 -15.57 -15.10
N PRO A 92 -2.74 -16.32 -16.03
CA PRO A 92 -1.28 -16.34 -16.17
C PRO A 92 -0.69 -14.95 -16.49
N ILE A 93 -1.41 -14.11 -17.24
CA ILE A 93 -0.98 -12.74 -17.55
C ILE A 93 -1.01 -11.88 -16.28
N LEU A 94 -2.12 -11.94 -15.53
CA LEU A 94 -2.29 -11.22 -14.28
C LEU A 94 -1.28 -11.64 -13.21
N ASP A 95 -1.00 -12.94 -13.10
CA ASP A 95 -0.04 -13.49 -12.14
C ASP A 95 1.38 -13.04 -12.46
N LYS A 96 1.78 -13.05 -13.74
CA LYS A 96 3.08 -12.51 -14.18
C LYS A 96 3.21 -11.01 -13.91
N MET A 97 2.16 -10.23 -14.20
CA MET A 97 2.11 -8.79 -13.89
C MET A 97 2.26 -8.50 -12.40
N ARG A 98 1.56 -9.28 -11.56
CA ARG A 98 1.68 -9.17 -10.11
C ARG A 98 3.09 -9.50 -9.65
N LEU A 99 3.66 -10.60 -10.16
CA LEU A 99 5.03 -11.01 -9.84
C LEU A 99 6.06 -9.95 -10.23
N ALA A 100 5.92 -9.31 -11.40
CA ALA A 100 6.79 -8.22 -11.83
C ALA A 100 6.77 -7.07 -10.82
N ILE A 101 5.58 -6.62 -10.42
CA ILE A 101 5.40 -5.58 -9.39
C ILE A 101 6.05 -6.02 -8.07
N ASP A 102 5.77 -7.23 -7.60
CA ASP A 102 6.29 -7.75 -6.34
C ASP A 102 7.83 -7.80 -6.32
N ARG A 103 8.47 -7.98 -7.47
CA ARG A 103 9.93 -8.03 -7.62
C ARG A 103 10.58 -6.66 -7.68
N VAL A 104 9.97 -5.69 -8.39
CA VAL A 104 10.57 -4.35 -8.56
C VAL A 104 10.21 -3.37 -7.42
N MET A 105 9.04 -3.51 -6.79
CA MET A 105 8.59 -2.65 -5.68
C MET A 105 9.57 -2.56 -4.49
N PRO A 106 10.27 -3.63 -4.09
CA PRO A 106 11.30 -3.55 -3.05
C PRO A 106 12.45 -2.59 -3.39
N MET A 107 12.82 -2.44 -4.66
CA MET A 107 13.87 -1.48 -5.08
C MET A 107 13.42 -0.04 -4.82
N GLN A 108 12.20 0.31 -5.23
CA GLN A 108 11.60 1.61 -4.94
C GLN A 108 11.49 1.87 -3.44
N THR A 109 11.13 0.84 -2.68
CA THR A 109 11.00 0.92 -1.21
C THR A 109 12.35 1.20 -0.56
N ARG A 110 13.41 0.47 -0.95
CA ARG A 110 14.78 0.66 -0.44
C ARG A 110 15.29 2.08 -0.70
N TRP A 111 15.10 2.59 -1.92
CA TRP A 111 15.46 3.98 -2.27
C TRP A 111 14.73 4.98 -1.37
N LEU A 112 13.41 4.88 -1.27
CA LEU A 112 12.62 5.77 -0.41
C LEU A 112 13.02 5.68 1.07
N THR A 113 13.37 4.49 1.56
CA THR A 113 13.87 4.31 2.93
C THR A 113 15.22 4.98 3.13
N LYS A 114 16.14 4.89 2.16
CA LYS A 114 17.44 5.59 2.19
C LYS A 114 17.24 7.12 2.22
N VAL A 115 16.41 7.64 1.32
CA VAL A 115 16.10 9.07 1.26
C VAL A 115 15.45 9.55 2.55
N GLU A 116 14.53 8.78 3.14
CA GLU A 116 13.93 9.13 4.43
C GLU A 116 14.97 9.08 5.56
N ALA A 117 15.90 8.12 5.57
CA ALA A 117 16.95 8.05 6.58
C ALA A 117 17.92 9.25 6.50
N GLU A 118 18.37 9.62 5.30
CA GLU A 118 19.22 10.79 5.06
C GLU A 118 18.53 12.08 5.51
N ARG A 119 17.27 12.22 5.15
CA ARG A 119 16.41 13.34 5.55
C ARG A 119 16.21 13.43 7.06
N GLN A 120 15.97 12.30 7.74
CA GLN A 120 15.83 12.27 9.19
C GLN A 120 17.15 12.62 9.90
N ALA A 121 18.28 12.17 9.35
CA ALA A 121 19.61 12.56 9.85
C ALA A 121 19.87 14.07 9.67
N GLU A 122 19.50 14.65 8.53
CA GLU A 122 19.60 16.10 8.30
C GLU A 122 18.66 16.88 9.23
N ALA A 123 17.42 16.42 9.40
CA ALA A 123 16.47 17.03 10.32
C ALA A 123 16.97 16.95 11.78
N ALA A 124 17.61 15.85 12.18
CA ALA A 124 18.23 15.72 13.50
C ALA A 124 19.41 16.69 13.67
N ARG A 125 20.26 16.83 12.65
CA ARG A 125 21.36 17.81 12.65
C ARG A 125 20.85 19.24 12.79
N LYS A 126 19.86 19.64 12.00
CA LYS A 126 19.24 20.98 12.06
C LYS A 126 18.57 21.24 13.42
N ARG A 127 17.97 20.22 14.04
CA ARG A 127 17.42 20.35 15.40
C ARG A 127 18.52 20.56 16.44
N ALA A 128 19.61 19.79 16.37
CA ALA A 128 20.74 19.95 17.29
C ALA A 128 21.40 21.33 17.16
N GLU A 129 21.55 21.83 15.93
CA GLU A 129 22.07 23.18 15.66
C GLU A 129 21.13 24.27 16.20
N ALA A 130 19.82 24.13 15.97
CA ALA A 130 18.83 25.07 16.50
C ALA A 130 18.77 25.06 18.04
N GLU A 131 18.96 23.90 18.66
CA GLU A 131 18.99 23.76 20.12
C GLU A 131 20.27 24.36 20.72
N ALA A 132 21.42 24.15 20.08
CA ALA A 132 22.69 24.77 20.49
C ALA A 132 22.60 26.30 20.39
N ALA A 133 22.14 26.83 19.27
CA ALA A 133 21.97 28.28 19.07
C ALA A 133 20.96 28.90 20.06
N ALA A 134 19.91 28.15 20.44
CA ALA A 134 18.95 28.61 21.45
C ALA A 134 19.59 28.69 22.85
N ARG A 135 20.38 27.69 23.25
CA ARG A 135 21.12 27.71 24.52
C ARG A 135 22.13 28.85 24.56
N GLU A 136 22.92 29.02 23.50
CA GLU A 136 23.89 30.12 23.42
C GLU A 136 23.22 31.50 23.49
N ALA A 137 22.06 31.67 22.84
CA ALA A 137 21.29 32.91 22.91
C ALA A 137 20.71 33.16 24.32
N GLU A 138 20.28 32.12 25.03
CA GLU A 138 19.80 32.22 26.41
C GLU A 138 20.93 32.56 27.37
N GLU A 139 22.10 31.93 27.24
CA GLU A 139 23.29 32.23 28.04
C GLU A 139 23.82 33.64 27.79
N ALA A 140 23.82 34.11 26.53
CA ALA A 140 24.21 35.47 26.18
C ALA A 140 23.24 36.50 26.78
N ALA A 141 21.93 36.26 26.70
CA ALA A 141 20.92 37.11 27.31
C ALA A 141 21.05 37.16 28.84
N ALA A 142 21.28 36.01 29.49
CA ALA A 142 21.49 35.94 30.93
C ALA A 142 22.75 36.69 31.37
N LYS A 143 23.85 36.58 30.61
CA LYS A 143 25.10 37.31 30.90
C LYS A 143 24.95 38.83 30.71
N ALA A 144 24.25 39.25 29.66
CA ALA A 144 23.97 40.66 29.39
C ALA A 144 23.10 41.28 30.50
N ALA A 145 22.01 40.60 30.86
CA ALA A 145 21.11 41.03 31.93
C ALA A 145 21.80 41.10 33.29
N ALA A 146 22.67 40.13 33.61
CA ALA A 146 23.42 40.13 34.87
C ALA A 146 24.42 41.30 34.98
N ARG A 147 24.90 41.83 33.85
CA ARG A 147 25.86 42.94 33.80
C ARG A 147 25.23 44.29 33.46
N ASN A 148 23.91 44.34 33.20
CA ASN A 148 23.23 45.50 32.62
C ASN A 148 23.98 46.07 31.39
N ASP A 149 24.51 45.16 30.56
CA ASP A 149 25.33 45.52 29.40
C ASP A 149 24.42 45.74 28.18
N ILE A 150 24.23 47.00 27.81
CA ILE A 150 23.39 47.42 26.68
C ILE A 150 23.93 46.84 25.35
N SER A 151 25.25 46.70 25.19
CA SER A 151 25.83 46.07 24.00
C SER A 151 25.52 44.58 23.98
N GLY A 152 25.66 43.92 25.13
CA GLY A 152 25.32 42.52 25.31
C GLY A 152 23.84 42.20 25.07
N GLU A 153 22.94 43.13 25.40
CA GLU A 153 21.50 42.97 25.13
C GLU A 153 21.18 42.98 23.63
N VAL A 154 21.82 43.88 22.85
CA VAL A 154 21.65 43.94 21.39
C VAL A 154 22.20 42.68 20.72
N ASP A 155 23.37 42.20 21.16
CA ASP A 155 23.97 40.96 20.66
C ASP A 155 23.13 39.72 21.04
N ALA A 156 22.57 39.69 22.24
CA ALA A 156 21.66 38.64 22.69
C ALA A 156 20.34 38.63 21.90
N GLU A 157 19.78 39.80 21.59
CA GLU A 157 18.57 39.89 20.74
C GLU A 157 18.85 39.40 19.31
N ALA A 158 20.00 39.73 18.75
CA ALA A 158 20.44 39.21 17.45
C ALA A 158 20.63 37.69 17.47
N ALA A 159 21.23 37.14 18.54
CA ALA A 159 21.38 35.70 18.75
C ALA A 159 20.02 34.99 18.88
N GLN A 160 19.06 35.57 19.62
CA GLN A 160 17.70 35.03 19.73
C GLN A 160 16.96 35.03 18.38
N LYS A 161 17.13 36.08 17.56
CA LYS A 161 16.55 36.12 16.20
C LYS A 161 17.13 34.99 15.33
N ARG A 162 18.45 34.78 15.37
CA ARG A 162 19.09 33.66 14.64
C ARG A 162 18.62 32.30 15.13
N ALA A 163 18.52 32.10 16.44
CA ALA A 163 17.99 30.86 17.02
C ALA A 163 16.55 30.58 16.57
N LYS A 164 15.69 31.61 16.51
CA LYS A 164 14.31 31.48 16.01
C LYS A 164 14.26 31.09 14.53
N GLU A 165 15.12 31.64 13.69
CA GLU A 165 15.20 31.25 12.27
C GLU A 165 15.68 29.80 12.11
N LEU A 166 16.72 29.39 12.85
CA LEU A 166 17.19 28.00 12.87
C LEU A 166 16.11 27.02 13.36
N GLN A 167 15.33 27.40 14.38
CA GLN A 167 14.19 26.60 14.84
C GLN A 167 13.10 26.47 13.76
N LYS A 168 12.80 27.53 13.00
CA LYS A 168 11.86 27.47 11.88
C LYS A 168 12.37 26.53 10.79
N ASP A 169 13.66 26.58 10.46
CA ASP A 169 14.25 25.72 9.45
C ASP A 169 14.33 24.26 9.89
N ALA A 170 14.64 23.99 11.16
CA ALA A 170 14.54 22.65 11.74
C ALA A 170 13.10 22.13 11.71
N ALA A 171 12.10 22.97 12.02
CA ALA A 171 10.68 22.60 11.94
C ALA A 171 10.21 22.33 10.49
N ARG A 172 10.71 23.10 9.51
CA ARG A 172 10.46 22.86 8.08
C ARG A 172 11.08 21.54 7.62
N ALA A 173 12.33 21.27 7.97
CA ALA A 173 13.02 20.02 7.66
C ALA A 173 12.31 18.81 8.27
N ALA A 174 11.81 18.93 9.52
CA ALA A 174 11.04 17.88 10.17
C ALA A 174 9.71 17.57 9.43
N LYS A 175 9.06 18.58 8.83
CA LYS A 175 7.75 18.43 8.16
C LYS A 175 7.78 17.96 6.72
N SER A 176 8.90 18.06 6.00
CA SER A 176 8.99 17.49 4.65
C SER A 176 8.76 15.96 4.68
N LYS A 177 8.65 15.28 3.54
CA LYS A 177 8.49 13.81 3.50
C LYS A 177 9.33 13.26 2.36
N ALA A 178 9.94 12.09 2.50
CA ALA A 178 10.51 11.38 1.35
C ALA A 178 9.37 11.00 0.40
N ASN A 179 9.41 11.58 -0.79
CA ASN A 179 8.48 11.27 -1.86
C ASN A 179 9.21 11.25 -3.20
N VAL A 180 8.67 10.47 -4.13
CA VAL A 180 9.17 10.40 -5.51
C VAL A 180 8.01 10.77 -6.42
N LYS A 181 8.21 11.83 -7.20
CA LYS A 181 7.25 12.26 -8.22
C LYS A 181 7.36 11.34 -9.44
N SER A 182 6.40 11.47 -10.35
CA SER A 182 6.44 10.82 -11.66
C SER A 182 7.36 11.61 -12.59
N ALA A 183 8.11 10.92 -13.46
CA ALA A 183 9.01 11.58 -14.42
C ALA A 183 8.19 12.16 -15.58
N THR A 184 7.19 11.38 -16.02
CA THR A 184 6.30 11.70 -17.14
C THR A 184 4.98 12.35 -16.72
N GLY A 185 4.71 12.47 -15.42
CA GLY A 185 3.43 12.92 -14.87
C GLY A 185 2.31 11.87 -14.93
N GLY A 186 2.57 10.68 -15.46
CA GLY A 186 1.59 9.61 -15.62
C GLY A 186 1.32 8.79 -14.34
N ALA A 187 2.20 8.88 -13.33
CA ALA A 187 2.07 8.16 -12.07
C ALA A 187 1.75 9.10 -10.89
N ARG A 188 1.09 8.54 -9.86
CA ARG A 188 0.92 9.23 -8.58
C ARG A 188 2.27 9.28 -7.85
N THR A 189 2.45 10.30 -7.02
CA THR A 189 3.62 10.42 -6.13
C THR A 189 3.75 9.18 -5.23
N ALA A 190 4.88 8.49 -5.33
CA ALA A 190 5.22 7.40 -4.42
C ALA A 190 5.71 7.97 -3.09
N SER A 191 5.17 7.46 -1.98
CA SER A 191 5.59 7.80 -0.62
C SER A 191 5.55 6.57 0.26
N LEU A 192 6.38 6.55 1.30
CA LEU A 192 6.31 5.50 2.31
C LEU A 192 5.03 5.66 3.12
N ARG A 193 4.31 4.55 3.31
CA ARG A 193 3.14 4.47 4.20
C ARG A 193 3.48 3.56 5.36
N THR A 194 3.48 4.10 6.57
CA THR A 194 3.52 3.29 7.80
C THR A 194 2.17 2.60 7.97
N THR A 195 2.18 1.26 8.04
CA THR A 195 1.01 0.47 8.40
C THR A 195 1.29 -0.24 9.71
N TRP A 196 0.33 -0.17 10.63
CA TRP A 196 0.44 -0.83 11.93
C TRP A 196 -0.22 -2.21 11.82
N ARG A 197 0.56 -3.28 12.02
CA ARG A 197 0.02 -4.63 12.15
C ARG A 197 0.01 -4.99 13.63
N ALA A 198 -1.19 -5.16 14.19
CA ALA A 198 -1.34 -5.63 15.56
C ALA A 198 -1.16 -7.15 15.60
N LYS A 199 -0.34 -7.63 16.54
CA LYS A 199 -0.27 -9.04 16.92
C LYS A 199 -0.86 -9.16 18.32
N ILE A 200 -1.79 -10.08 18.51
CA ILE A 200 -2.36 -10.35 19.82
C ILE A 200 -1.27 -10.99 20.69
N THR A 201 -0.84 -10.28 21.73
CA THR A 201 0.13 -10.80 22.73
C THR A 201 -0.60 -11.56 23.83
N ASN A 202 -1.72 -11.03 24.32
CA ASN A 202 -2.56 -11.67 25.32
C ASN A 202 -4.02 -11.53 24.89
N LEU A 203 -4.65 -12.68 24.60
CA LEU A 203 -5.99 -12.73 24.06
C LEU A 203 -7.04 -12.17 25.02
N ARG A 204 -6.92 -12.44 26.34
CA ARG A 204 -7.91 -11.98 27.33
C ARG A 204 -7.91 -10.46 27.47
N ILE A 205 -6.72 -9.85 27.51
CA ILE A 205 -6.59 -8.40 27.60
C ILE A 205 -7.08 -7.75 26.30
N ALA A 206 -6.70 -8.31 25.15
CA ALA A 206 -7.18 -7.81 23.85
C ALA A 206 -8.71 -7.89 23.75
N PHE A 207 -9.30 -9.00 24.19
CA PHE A 207 -10.76 -9.18 24.21
C PHE A 207 -11.45 -8.13 25.10
N MET A 208 -10.96 -7.93 26.32
CA MET A 208 -11.52 -6.92 27.22
C MET A 208 -11.38 -5.49 26.67
N GLN A 209 -10.27 -5.19 26.01
CA GLN A 209 -10.04 -3.86 25.39
C GLN A 209 -11.05 -3.53 24.28
N PHE A 210 -11.55 -4.54 23.58
CA PHE A 210 -12.49 -4.39 22.46
C PHE A 210 -13.90 -4.89 22.80
N ALA A 211 -14.21 -5.18 24.07
CA ALA A 211 -15.48 -5.80 24.47
C ALA A 211 -16.72 -4.96 24.10
N ASP A 212 -16.58 -3.64 24.10
CA ASP A 212 -17.65 -2.69 23.77
C ASP A 212 -17.74 -2.40 22.26
N GLU A 213 -16.85 -2.96 21.43
CA GLU A 213 -16.89 -2.76 19.98
C GLU A 213 -18.04 -3.56 19.34
N PRO A 214 -18.94 -2.91 18.57
CA PRO A 214 -20.09 -3.57 17.99
C PRO A 214 -19.72 -4.69 17.01
N GLU A 215 -18.62 -4.51 16.25
CA GLU A 215 -18.13 -5.53 15.33
C GLU A 215 -17.69 -6.82 16.05
N LEU A 216 -17.11 -6.69 17.25
CA LEU A 216 -16.73 -7.85 18.05
C LEU A 216 -17.97 -8.57 18.60
N GLN A 217 -18.98 -7.83 19.04
CA GLN A 217 -20.24 -8.41 19.52
C GLN A 217 -20.96 -9.17 18.40
N GLU A 218 -21.04 -8.60 17.20
CA GLU A 218 -21.59 -9.31 16.03
C GLU A 218 -20.81 -10.59 15.69
N LEU A 219 -19.48 -10.53 15.77
CA LEU A 219 -18.63 -11.69 15.51
C LEU A 219 -18.88 -12.79 16.55
N LEU A 220 -19.01 -12.42 17.82
CA LEU A 220 -19.32 -13.33 18.91
C LEU A 220 -20.68 -14.01 18.73
N VAL A 221 -21.72 -13.26 18.35
CA VAL A 221 -23.04 -13.82 18.02
C VAL A 221 -22.95 -14.77 16.83
N LYS A 222 -22.26 -14.39 15.75
CA LYS A 222 -22.03 -15.26 14.57
C LYS A 222 -21.29 -16.55 14.94
N LEU A 223 -20.36 -16.51 15.88
CA LEU A 223 -19.66 -17.69 16.38
C LEU A 223 -20.57 -18.58 17.24
N ALA A 224 -21.40 -17.98 18.10
CA ALA A 224 -22.37 -18.69 18.92
C ALA A 224 -23.45 -19.36 18.06
N GLU A 225 -24.00 -18.69 17.05
CA GLU A 225 -24.94 -19.27 16.09
C GLU A 225 -24.31 -20.41 15.29
N ARG A 226 -23.05 -20.26 14.87
CA ARG A 226 -22.31 -21.32 14.16
C ARG A 226 -22.13 -22.55 15.06
N ARG A 227 -21.82 -22.35 16.35
CA ARG A 227 -21.73 -23.43 17.34
C ARG A 227 -23.09 -24.10 17.55
N ALA A 228 -24.16 -23.31 17.65
CA ALA A 228 -25.53 -23.81 17.79
C ALA A 228 -26.02 -24.64 16.58
N ARG A 229 -25.48 -24.41 15.37
CA ARG A 229 -25.77 -25.20 14.16
C ARG A 229 -24.85 -26.40 13.97
N ALA A 230 -23.80 -26.54 14.78
CA ALA A 230 -22.86 -27.64 14.65
C ALA A 230 -23.53 -28.95 15.06
N SER A 231 -23.25 -30.04 14.35
CA SER A 231 -23.91 -31.34 14.58
C SER A 231 -23.56 -32.00 15.91
N ASP A 232 -22.51 -31.51 16.59
CA ASP A 232 -21.99 -31.99 17.86
C ASP A 232 -22.46 -31.16 19.06
N PHE A 233 -23.44 -30.27 18.86
CA PHE A 233 -23.98 -29.40 19.90
C PHE A 233 -25.52 -29.40 19.83
N ASP A 234 -26.17 -29.68 20.96
CA ASP A 234 -27.62 -29.62 21.07
C ASP A 234 -28.04 -28.28 21.69
N PRO A 235 -28.60 -27.33 20.90
CA PRO A 235 -28.97 -26.01 21.38
C PRO A 235 -30.18 -26.01 22.32
N GLU A 236 -30.92 -27.12 22.46
CA GLU A 236 -32.04 -27.24 23.41
C GLU A 236 -31.59 -27.82 24.76
N ALA A 237 -30.52 -28.62 24.79
CA ALA A 237 -30.00 -29.26 26.00
C ALA A 237 -28.74 -28.58 26.58
N GLU A 238 -27.89 -27.98 25.73
CA GLU A 238 -26.61 -27.38 26.11
C GLU A 238 -26.64 -25.85 26.06
N LYS A 239 -26.05 -25.21 27.06
CA LYS A 239 -25.96 -23.74 27.15
C LYS A 239 -24.59 -23.26 26.71
N ILE A 240 -24.56 -22.20 25.90
CA ILE A 240 -23.34 -21.44 25.63
C ILE A 240 -23.23 -20.33 26.68
N PRO A 241 -22.23 -20.35 27.58
CA PRO A 241 -22.10 -19.33 28.61
C PRO A 241 -22.02 -17.92 28.00
N GLY A 242 -22.86 -17.01 28.50
CA GLY A 242 -22.93 -15.63 28.01
C GLY A 242 -23.81 -15.39 26.78
N PHE A 243 -24.54 -16.41 26.30
CA PHE A 243 -25.50 -16.26 25.20
C PHE A 243 -26.85 -16.90 25.55
N ASP A 244 -27.93 -16.20 25.22
CA ASP A 244 -29.29 -16.74 25.26
C ASP A 244 -29.70 -17.15 23.84
N LEU A 245 -29.75 -18.47 23.59
CA LEU A 245 -30.18 -19.01 22.31
C LEU A 245 -31.70 -19.02 22.24
N THR A 246 -32.27 -18.35 21.23
CA THR A 246 -33.71 -18.37 20.97
C THR A 246 -34.00 -19.00 19.62
N PRO A 247 -34.97 -19.93 19.52
CA PRO A 247 -35.29 -20.59 18.26
C PRO A 247 -36.07 -19.64 17.35
N VAL A 248 -35.46 -19.22 16.24
CA VAL A 248 -36.11 -18.40 15.21
C VAL A 248 -36.34 -19.26 13.97
N LYS A 249 -37.60 -19.49 13.62
CA LYS A 249 -37.99 -20.17 12.38
C LYS A 249 -38.07 -19.14 11.25
N SER A 250 -37.18 -19.25 10.28
CA SER A 250 -37.21 -18.46 9.05
C SER A 250 -37.28 -19.40 7.85
N ALA A 251 -38.11 -19.07 6.86
CA ALA A 251 -38.18 -19.81 5.61
C ALA A 251 -36.94 -19.49 4.75
N VAL A 252 -36.35 -20.53 4.14
CA VAL A 252 -35.22 -20.43 3.21
C VAL A 252 -35.72 -20.08 1.81
#